data_AF-A0A448NSE6-F1
#
_entry.id   AF-A0A448NSE6-F1
#
_cell.length_a   1.000
_cell.length_b   1.000
_cell.length_c   1.000
_cell.angle_alpha   90.00
_cell.angle_beta   90.00
_cell.angle_gamma   90.00
#
_symmetry.space_group_name_H-M   'P 1'
#
loop_
_entity.id
_entity.type
_entity.pdbx_description
1 polymer ?
#
loop_
_entity_poly.entity_id
_entity_poly.type
_entity_poly.pdbx_seq_one_letter_code
_entity_poly.pdbx_strand_id
1 'polypeptide(L)' 'MNAIRQIVEVKDRKISIELPENFNAEKVEVIIFPVDEEGYYDIHEEEKNLMRERVKNTDPEKFKNWRDIREKYL' A
#
# COMPACT_ATOMS: atom_id res chain seq x y z
N MET A 1 3.87 1.46 -17.73
CA MET A 1 3.84 0.01 -17.40
C MET A 1 2.84 -0.13 -16.27
N ASN A 2 1.68 -0.73 -16.51
CA ASN A 2 0.62 -0.85 -15.51
C ASN A 2 0.82 -2.16 -14.76
N ALA A 3 1.29 -2.09 -13.51
CA ALA A 3 1.48 -3.25 -12.66
C ALA A 3 0.28 -3.41 -11.72
N ILE A 4 -0.23 -4.64 -11.59
CA ILE A 4 -1.27 -4.97 -10.62
C ILE A 4 -0.56 -5.58 -9.40
N ARG A 5 -0.69 -4.93 -8.23
CA ARG A 5 -0.26 -5.50 -6.95
C ARG A 5 -1.50 -5.99 -6.20
N GLN A 6 -1.58 -7.29 -5.97
CA GLN A 6 -2.66 -7.93 -5.21
C GLN A 6 -2.05 -8.79 -4.10
N ILE A 7 -2.64 -8.72 -2.91
CA ILE A 7 -2.34 -9.65 -1.81
C ILE A 7 -3.39 -10.77 -1.91
N VAL A 8 -2.93 -12.00 -2.13
CA VAL A 8 -3.80 -13.16 -2.36
C VAL A 8 -3.53 -14.19 -1.27
N GLU A 9 -4.59 -14.69 -0.65
CA GLU A 9 -4.50 -15.74 0.36
C GLU A 9 -4.08 -17.07 -0.28
N VAL A 10 -3.13 -17.78 0.33
CA VAL A 10 -2.65 -19.08 -0.15
C VAL A 10 -3.52 -20.19 0.45
N LYS A 11 -4.17 -21.00 -0.39
CA LYS A 11 -4.96 -22.17 0.03
C LYS A 11 -4.43 -23.44 -0.60
N ASP A 12 -4.13 -24.46 0.20
CA ASP A 12 -3.55 -25.74 -0.26
C ASP A 12 -2.31 -25.58 -1.17
N ARG A 13 -1.46 -24.59 -0.86
CA ARG A 13 -0.29 -24.21 -1.67
C ARG A 13 -0.63 -23.75 -3.10
N LYS A 14 -1.84 -23.21 -3.30
CA LYS A 14 -2.33 -22.66 -4.56
C LYS A 14 -2.75 -21.20 -4.37
N ILE A 15 -2.60 -20.44 -5.44
CA ILE A 15 -3.12 -19.06 -5.59
C ILE A 15 -3.98 -19.01 -6.85
N SER A 16 -5.06 -18.23 -6.82
CA SER A 16 -5.90 -17.95 -7.98
C SER A 16 -5.83 -16.46 -8.28
N ILE A 17 -5.49 -16.10 -9.51
CA ILE A 17 -5.37 -14.71 -9.97
C ILE A 17 -6.38 -14.53 -11.11
N GLU A 18 -7.36 -13.66 -10.92
CA GLU A 18 -8.29 -13.26 -11.97
C GLU A 18 -7.83 -11.93 -12.56
N LEU A 19 -7.64 -11.89 -13.88
CA LEU A 19 -7.27 -10.67 -14.58
C LEU A 19 -8.53 -9.83 -14.85
N PRO A 20 -8.44 -8.49 -14.80
CA PRO A 20 -9.55 -7.61 -15.15
C PRO A 20 -10.07 -7.87 -16.58
N GLU A 21 -11.38 -7.68 -16.80
CA GLU A 21 -12.01 -7.92 -18.12
C GLU A 21 -11.37 -7.11 -19.26
N ASN A 22 -10.79 -5.95 -18.95
CA ASN A 22 -10.13 -5.07 -19.92
C ASN A 22 -8.60 -5.31 -20.05
N PHE A 23 -8.07 -6.37 -19.43
CA PHE A 23 -6.66 -6.73 -19.54
C PHE A 23 -6.37 -7.39 -20.89
N ASN A 24 -5.58 -6.72 -21.74
CA ASN A 24 -5.38 -7.09 -23.15
C ASN A 24 -3.92 -7.41 -23.54
N ALA A 25 -3.05 -7.69 -22.56
CA ALA A 25 -1.66 -8.03 -22.85
C ALA A 25 -1.50 -9.50 -23.25
N GLU A 26 -0.61 -9.78 -24.20
CA GLU A 26 -0.32 -11.16 -24.66
C GLU A 26 0.48 -11.99 -23.65
N LYS A 27 1.24 -11.34 -22.75
CA LYS A 27 2.10 -11.99 -21.75
C LYS A 27 2.08 -11.24 -20.43
N VAL A 28 2.24 -11.98 -19.35
CA VAL A 28 2.37 -11.49 -17.98
C VAL A 28 3.55 -12.15 -17.28
N GLU A 29 4.26 -11.36 -16.49
CA GLU A 29 5.28 -11.82 -15.56
C GLU A 29 4.70 -11.77 -14.14
N VAL A 30 4.87 -12.84 -13.37
CA VAL A 30 4.37 -12.95 -12.00
C VAL A 30 5.54 -13.10 -11.04
N ILE A 31 5.62 -12.21 -10.06
CA ILE A 31 6.60 -12.28 -8.97
C ILE A 31 5.85 -12.60 -7.67
N ILE A 32 6.23 -13.68 -7.01
CA ILE A 32 5.59 -14.15 -5.77
C ILE A 32 6.51 -13.85 -4.60
N PHE A 33 6.03 -13.04 -3.67
CA PHE A 33 6.68 -12.82 -2.38
C PHE A 33 5.81 -13.42 -1.27
N PRO A 34 6.36 -14.24 -0.36
CA PRO A 34 5.65 -14.59 0.86
C PRO A 34 5.35 -13.30 1.62
N VAL A 35 4.12 -13.16 2.10
CA VAL A 35 3.75 -12.05 2.98
C VAL A 35 4.00 -12.54 4.40
N ASP A 36 5.16 -12.18 4.96
CA ASP A 36 5.36 -12.26 6.39
C ASP A 36 4.62 -11.08 7.03
N GLU A 37 3.49 -11.34 7.68
CA GLU A 37 2.76 -10.30 8.45
C GLU A 37 3.63 -9.74 9.58
N GLU A 38 4.56 -10.53 10.08
CA GLU A 38 5.55 -10.10 11.07
C GLU A 38 6.75 -9.44 10.38
N GLY A 39 6.72 -8.11 10.26
CA GLY A 39 7.94 -7.30 10.12
C GLY A 39 8.11 -6.50 8.83
N TYR A 40 7.27 -6.66 7.80
CA TYR A 40 7.41 -5.87 6.56
C TYR A 40 6.75 -4.48 6.59
N TYR A 41 5.88 -4.23 7.56
CA TYR A 41 5.15 -2.95 7.68
C TYR A 41 5.42 -2.20 8.98
N ASP A 42 6.29 -2.73 9.84
CA ASP A 42 6.66 -2.02 11.05
C ASP A 42 7.77 -1.04 10.71
N ILE A 43 7.36 0.21 10.50
CA ILE A 43 8.28 1.36 10.38
C ILE A 43 9.23 1.31 11.57
N HIS A 44 10.54 1.46 11.34
CA HIS A 44 11.50 1.45 12.44
C HIS A 44 11.12 2.50 13.49
N GLU A 45 11.38 2.25 14.78
CA GLU A 45 11.15 3.25 15.84
C GLU A 45 11.91 4.57 15.56
N GLU A 46 13.05 4.46 14.87
CA GLU A 46 13.79 5.52 14.16
C GLU A 46 12.87 6.53 13.45
N GLU A 47 12.15 5.98 12.48
CA GLU A 47 11.27 6.70 11.58
C GLU A 47 9.98 7.16 12.29
N LYS A 48 9.43 6.33 13.19
CA LYS A 48 8.28 6.70 14.03
C LYS A 48 8.61 7.93 14.89
N ASN A 49 9.83 8.03 15.41
CA ASN A 49 10.27 9.17 16.20
C ASN A 49 10.43 10.43 15.34
N LEU A 50 11.06 10.31 14.17
CA LEU A 50 11.18 11.41 13.21
C LEU A 50 9.81 11.95 12.77
N MET A 51 8.82 11.08 12.53
CA MET A 51 7.46 11.49 12.19
C MET A 51 6.80 12.25 13.34
N ARG A 52 6.94 11.76 14.58
CA ARG A 52 6.41 12.42 15.78
C ARG A 52 7.02 13.81 15.99
N GLU A 53 8.33 13.96 15.80
CA GLU A 53 9.00 15.26 15.89
C GLU A 53 8.54 16.23 14.81
N ARG A 54 8.43 15.76 13.57
CA ARG A 54 7.91 16.59 12.45
C ARG A 54 6.51 17.11 12.76
N VAL A 55 5.61 16.25 13.26
CA VAL A 55 4.24 16.65 13.63
C VAL A 55 4.26 17.68 14.76
N LYS A 56 5.05 17.48 15.82
CA LYS A 56 5.16 18.42 16.94
C LYS A 56 5.66 19.80 16.52
N ASN A 57 6.58 19.86 15.56
CA ASN A 57 7.20 21.10 15.09
C ASN A 57 6.46 21.72 13.88
N THR A 58 5.35 21.14 13.45
CA THR A 58 4.55 21.66 12.34
C THR A 58 3.56 22.70 12.84
N ASP A 59 3.42 23.76 12.05
CA ASP A 59 2.39 24.78 12.22
C ASP A 59 0.98 24.17 12.06
N PRO A 60 0.12 24.22 13.10
CA PRO A 60 -1.20 23.63 13.06
C PRO A 60 -2.09 24.10 11.90
N GLU A 61 -1.92 25.34 11.45
CA GLU A 61 -2.72 25.94 10.37
C GLU A 61 -2.43 25.30 9.00
N LYS A 62 -1.33 24.57 8.88
CA LYS A 62 -0.97 23.85 7.65
C LYS A 62 -1.59 22.46 7.56
N PHE A 63 -2.15 21.93 8.65
CA PHE A 63 -2.86 20.66 8.59
C PHE A 63 -4.17 20.83 7.84
N LYS A 64 -4.38 20.00 6.82
CA LYS A 64 -5.64 19.89 6.12
C LYS A 64 -6.46 18.76 6.72
N ASN A 65 -7.76 19.00 6.92
CA ASN A 65 -8.64 17.96 7.41
C ASN A 65 -8.74 16.83 6.38
N TRP A 66 -8.68 15.59 6.86
CA TRP A 66 -8.83 14.40 6.02
C TRP A 66 -10.17 14.39 5.26
N ARG A 67 -11.27 14.83 5.89
CA ARG A 67 -12.59 14.90 5.26
C ARG A 67 -12.58 15.83 4.04
N ASP A 68 -11.97 17.00 4.17
CA ASP A 68 -11.88 17.98 3.09
C ASP A 68 -11.05 17.47 1.91
N ILE A 69 -9.98 16.71 2.19
CA ILE A 69 -9.17 16.09 1.14
C ILE A 69 -9.98 15.01 0.43
N ARG A 70 -10.66 14.15 1.19
CA ARG A 70 -11.47 13.06 0.64
C ARG A 70 -12.54 13.60 -0.29
N GLU A 71 -13.39 14.50 0.18
CA GLU A 71 -14.50 15.05 -0.62
C GLU A 71 -14.05 15.73 -1.92
N LYS A 72 -12.83 16.27 -1.95
CA LYS A 72 -12.31 16.98 -3.12
C LYS A 72 -11.70 16.07 -4.18
N TYR A 73 -11.14 14.92 -3.80
CA TYR A 73 -10.27 14.12 -4.67
C TYR A 73 -10.64 12.64 -4.78
N LEU A 74 -11.47 12.10 -3.88
CA LEU A 74 -11.86 10.69 -3.80
C LEU A 74 -13.38 10.54 -3.83
#